data_AF-A0A6N7VQ73-F1
#
_entry.id   AF-A0A6N7VQ73-F1
#
_cell.length_a   1.000
_cell.length_b   1.000
_cell.length_c   1.000
_cell.angle_alpha   90.00
_cell.angle_beta   90.00
_cell.angle_gamma   90.00
#
_symmetry.space_group_name_H-M   'P 1'
#
loop_
_entity.id
_entity.type
_entity.pdbx_description
1 polymer ?
#
loop_
_entity_poly.entity_id
_entity_poly.type
_entity_poly.pdbx_seq_one_letter_code
_entity_poly.pdbx_strand_id
1 'polypeptide(L)' 'MKKVQESFTYRVNEERFLLAINQGEVFKTCYSSIEKNDCNGKTHWKQVFSYQFDQEFIKNNKEKLEKLGILEKIESKEK' A
#
# COMPACT_ATOMS: atom_id res chain seq x y z
N MET A 1 -10.65 -4.88 -34.58
CA MET A 1 -9.71 -5.58 -33.67
C MET A 1 -10.21 -5.39 -32.24
N LYS A 2 -10.75 -6.42 -31.60
CA LYS A 2 -11.15 -6.34 -30.19
C LYS A 2 -9.87 -6.41 -29.35
N LYS A 3 -9.52 -5.32 -28.65
CA LYS A 3 -8.48 -5.36 -27.61
C LYS A 3 -8.98 -6.30 -26.51
N VAL A 4 -8.36 -7.46 -26.37
CA VAL A 4 -8.55 -8.33 -25.21
C VAL A 4 -8.02 -7.55 -24.03
N GLN A 5 -8.92 -7.05 -23.19
CA GLN A 5 -8.56 -6.36 -21.96
C GLN A 5 -8.29 -7.46 -20.93
N GLU A 6 -7.03 -7.88 -20.81
CA GLU A 6 -6.61 -8.84 -19.80
C GLU A 6 -6.95 -8.25 -18.41
N SER A 7 -7.95 -8.82 -17.74
CA SER A 7 -8.36 -8.43 -16.40
C SER A 7 -7.42 -9.09 -15.38
N PHE A 8 -6.21 -8.56 -15.23
CA PHE A 8 -5.34 -8.99 -14.15
C PHE A 8 -5.98 -8.61 -12.81
N THR A 9 -6.23 -9.62 -11.98
CA THR A 9 -6.61 -9.40 -10.58
C THR A 9 -5.32 -9.35 -9.77
N TYR A 10 -5.11 -8.27 -9.03
CA TYR A 10 -3.92 -8.10 -8.20
C TYR A 10 -4.21 -8.52 -6.76
N ARG A 11 -3.24 -9.15 -6.11
CA ARG A 11 -3.24 -9.43 -4.67
C ARG A 11 -2.05 -8.75 -4.01
N VAL A 12 -2.28 -8.18 -2.83
CA VAL A 12 -1.21 -7.65 -1.99
C VAL A 12 -0.68 -8.78 -1.11
N ASN A 13 0.63 -9.01 -1.14
CA ASN A 13 1.33 -9.87 -0.21
C ASN A 13 1.52 -9.13 1.12
N GLU A 14 0.66 -9.44 2.10
CA GLU A 14 0.59 -8.71 3.37
C GLU A 14 1.87 -8.83 4.20
N GLU A 15 2.53 -9.99 4.20
CA GLU A 15 3.76 -10.20 4.96
C GLU A 15 4.89 -9.29 4.46
N ARG A 16 5.07 -9.23 3.13
CA ARG A 16 6.06 -8.33 2.51
C ARG A 16 5.70 -6.87 2.74
N PHE A 17 4.41 -6.54 2.72
CA PHE A 17 3.95 -5.19 3.02
C PHE A 17 4.27 -4.77 4.46
N LEU A 18 3.96 -5.62 5.45
CA LEU A 18 4.26 -5.37 6.85
C LEU A 18 5.77 -5.28 7.10
N LEU A 19 6.56 -6.14 6.45
CA LEU A 19 8.01 -6.07 6.51
C LEU A 19 8.53 -4.74 5.95
N ALA A 20 8.00 -4.27 4.82
CA ALA A 20 8.36 -2.98 4.23
C ALA A 20 8.03 -1.81 5.17
N ILE A 21 6.84 -1.79 5.78
CA ILE A 21 6.47 -0.76 6.78
C ILE A 21 7.44 -0.79 7.96
N ASN A 22 7.75 -1.97 8.48
CA ASN A 22 8.68 -2.11 9.60
C ASN A 22 10.10 -1.61 9.26
N GLN A 23 10.48 -1.62 7.99
CA GLN A 23 11.74 -1.06 7.48
C GLN A 23 11.68 0.44 7.17
N GLY A 24 10.54 1.10 7.43
CA GLY A 24 10.35 2.54 7.22
C GLY A 24 9.82 2.91 5.83
N GLU A 25 9.39 1.93 5.02
CA GLU A 25 8.75 2.24 3.74
C GLU A 25 7.37 2.86 3.95
N VAL A 26 7.17 4.05 3.38
CA VAL A 26 5.87 4.75 3.41
C VAL A 26 5.13 4.54 2.09
N PHE A 27 3.84 4.25 2.18
CA PHE A 27 2.94 4.16 1.03
C PHE A 27 1.94 5.32 1.05
N LYS A 28 1.48 5.74 -0.13
CA LYS A 28 0.43 6.76 -0.25
C LYS A 28 -0.88 6.19 0.24
N THR A 29 -1.57 6.96 1.08
CA THR A 29 -2.93 6.68 1.56
C THR A 29 -3.69 7.98 1.76
N CYS A 30 -4.99 7.95 1.51
CA CYS A 30 -5.90 9.04 1.83
C CYS A 30 -6.29 9.04 3.33
N TYR A 31 -5.97 7.96 4.05
CA TYR A 31 -6.30 7.78 5.46
C TYR A 31 -5.04 7.97 6.31
N SER A 32 -4.79 9.21 6.70
CA SER A 32 -3.68 9.56 7.59
C SER A 32 -4.07 10.60 8.62
N SER A 33 -3.46 10.52 9.80
CA SER A 33 -3.56 11.56 10.82
C SER A 33 -2.18 11.94 11.33
N ILE A 34 -2.06 13.19 11.76
CA ILE A 34 -0.86 13.70 12.44
C ILE A 34 -1.33 14.32 13.74
N GLU A 35 -0.73 13.88 14.83
CA GLU A 35 -0.98 14.36 16.18
C GLU A 35 0.30 15.02 16.71
N LYS A 36 0.14 16.20 17.32
CA LYS A 36 1.19 16.88 18.07
C LYS A 36 0.86 16.78 19.55
N ASN A 37 1.78 16.24 20.34
CA ASN A 37 1.64 16.13 21.78
C ASN A 37 2.80 16.84 22.47
N ASP A 38 2.51 17.86 23.27
CA ASP A 38 3.50 18.55 24.08
C ASP A 38 3.45 17.96 25.51
N CYS A 39 4.51 17.27 25.92
CA CYS A 39 4.63 16.60 27.22
C CYS A 39 5.99 16.91 27.87
N ASN A 40 5.99 17.31 29.15
CA ASN A 40 7.21 17.63 29.92
C ASN A 40 8.18 18.59 29.20
N GLY A 41 7.65 19.62 28.53
CA GLY A 41 8.45 20.60 27.79
C GLY A 41 9.04 20.10 26.47
N LYS A 42 8.66 18.89 26.02
CA LYS A 42 9.08 18.32 24.74
C LYS A 42 7.89 18.17 23.80
N THR A 43 8.10 18.51 22.54
CA THR A 43 7.13 18.28 21.47
C THR A 43 7.36 16.91 20.84
N HIS A 44 6.32 16.08 20.84
CA HIS A 44 6.27 14.79 20.19
C HIS A 44 5.29 14.85 19.02
N TRP A 45 5.71 14.30 17.87
CA TRP A 45 4.86 14.15 16.70
C TRP A 45 4.56 12.67 16.49
N LYS A 46 3.30 12.36 16.25
CA LYS A 46 2.84 11.02 15.90
C LYS A 46 2.12 11.09 14.58
N GLN A 47 2.51 10.24 13.65
CA GLN A 47 1.81 10.06 12.38
C GLN A 47 1.23 8.66 12.35
N VAL A 48 -0.04 8.55 11.94
CA VAL A 48 -0.72 7.27 11.74
C VAL A 48 -1.12 7.19 10.29
N PHE A 49 -0.74 6.10 9.63
CA PHE A 49 -1.21 5.74 8.29
C PHE A 49 -2.11 4.53 8.39
N SER A 50 -3.26 4.58 7.73
CA SER A 50 -4.15 3.44 7.55
C SER A 50 -4.16 3.05 6.08
N TYR A 51 -4.03 1.77 5.79
CA TYR A 51 -3.92 1.26 4.42
C TYR A 51 -5.10 0.34 4.11
N GLN A 52 -5.84 0.67 3.06
CA GLN A 52 -6.89 -0.17 2.50
C GLN A 52 -6.38 -0.72 1.16
N PHE A 53 -6.30 -2.04 1.01
CA PHE A 53 -5.78 -2.66 -0.22
C PHE A 53 -6.84 -2.73 -1.32
N ASP A 54 -7.32 -1.56 -1.75
CA ASP A 54 -8.24 -1.41 -2.88
C ASP A 54 -7.50 -1.05 -4.18
N GLN A 55 -8.28 -0.88 -5.27
CA GLN A 55 -7.71 -0.51 -6.56
C GLN A 55 -7.05 0.86 -6.56
N GLU A 56 -7.51 1.80 -5.73
CA GLU A 56 -6.93 3.14 -5.63
C GLU A 56 -5.55 3.06 -4.96
N PHE A 57 -5.43 2.33 -3.85
CA PHE A 57 -4.15 2.07 -3.18
C PHE A 57 -3.15 1.42 -4.13
N ILE A 58 -3.56 0.37 -4.86
CA ILE A 58 -2.70 -0.30 -5.84
C ILE A 58 -2.29 0.68 -6.94
N LYS A 59 -3.23 1.43 -7.51
CA LYS A 59 -2.93 2.42 -8.56
C LYS A 59 -1.94 3.47 -8.09
N ASN A 60 -2.11 4.00 -6.88
CA ASN A 60 -1.28 5.08 -6.34
C ASN A 60 0.13 4.63 -5.93
N ASN A 61 0.31 3.33 -5.66
CA ASN A 61 1.57 2.76 -5.17
C ASN A 61 2.17 1.69 -6.11
N LYS A 62 1.60 1.49 -7.31
CA LYS A 62 1.84 0.32 -8.17
C LYS A 62 3.33 0.03 -8.37
N GLU A 63 4.08 1.01 -8.85
CA GLU A 63 5.51 0.87 -9.15
C GLU A 63 6.31 0.41 -7.93
N LYS A 64 6.02 0.98 -6.75
CA LYS A 64 6.68 0.63 -5.51
C LYS A 64 6.30 -0.77 -5.03
N LEU A 65 5.01 -1.12 -5.12
CA LEU A 65 4.51 -2.44 -4.74
C LEU A 65 5.10 -3.54 -5.65
N GLU A 66 5.21 -3.29 -6.95
CA GLU A 66 5.85 -4.22 -7.89
C GLU A 66 7.36 -4.36 -7.61
N LYS A 67 8.07 -3.24 -7.40
CA LYS A 67 9.52 -3.25 -7.09
C LYS A 67 9.85 -4.00 -5.80
N LEU A 68 9.00 -3.87 -4.78
CA LEU A 68 9.17 -4.56 -3.49
C LEU A 68 8.61 -5.99 -3.50
N GLY A 69 8.07 -6.45 -4.64
CA GLY A 69 7.44 -7.78 -4.75
C GLY A 69 6.22 -7.94 -3.84
N ILE A 70 5.56 -6.84 -3.48
CA ILE A 70 4.34 -6.82 -2.67
C ILE A 70 3.10 -7.07 -3.54
N LEU A 71 3.14 -6.68 -4.82
CA LEU A 71 2.03 -6.88 -5.76
C LEU A 71 2.17 -8.20 -6.50
N GLU A 72 1.24 -9.12 -6.26
CA GLU A 72 1.15 -10.42 -6.95
C GLU A 72 0.08 -10.36 -8.04
N LYS A 73 0.40 -10.87 -9.24
CA LYS A 73 -0.59 -11.04 -10.32
C LYS A 73 -1.29 -12.38 -10.14
N ILE A 74 -2.61 -12.35 -10.00
CA ILE A 74 -3.44 -13.54 -10.10
C ILE A 74 -3.87 -13.68 -11.55
N GLU A 75 -3.40 -14.75 -12.20
CA GLU A 75 -3.98 -15.18 -13.48
C GLU A 75 -5.38 -15.72 -13.19
N SER A 76 -6.40 -15.04 -13.72
CA SER A 76 -7.75 -15.61 -13.80
C SER A 76 -7.70 -16.75 -14.82
N LYS A 77 -7.48 -17.97 -14.35
CA LYS A 77 -7.80 -19.16 -15.15
C LYS A 77 -9.33 -19.24 -15.24
N GLU A 78 -9.89 -18.68 -16.32
CA GLU A 78 -11.23 -19.05 -16.75
C GLU A 78 -11.26 -20.57 -16.92
N LYS A 79 -12.10 -21.24 -16.11
CA LYS A 79 -12.45 -22.66 -16.29
C LYS A 79 -13.64 -22.76 -17.22
#